data_AF-A0A140K8C5-F1
#
_entry.id   AF-A0A140K8C5-F1
#
_cell.length_a   1.000
_cell.length_b   1.000
_cell.length_c   1.000
_cell.angle_alpha   90.00
_cell.angle_beta   90.00
_cell.angle_gamma   90.00
#
_symmetry.space_group_name_H-M   'P 1'
#
loop_
_entity.id
_entity.type
_entity.pdbx_description
1 polymer ?
#
loop_
_entity_poly.entity_id
_entity_poly.type
_entity_poly.pdbx_seq_one_letter_code
_entity_poly.pdbx_strand_id
1 'polypeptide(L)'
;MGWVITQPSWFNFLSFKITMLVKSTTRHVRIYTAEVKNNELVPSDKVLTLDIDPDNEFNWEDDALQKVYRKFDDLVEANSGQELSEYNLRLIGSDLEHFIRSLLQKGEITYNLGSRVRNYSMGLPKLDSPETEGKYR
;
A
#
# COMPACT_ATOMS: atom_id res chain seq x y z
N MET A 1 50.62 36.66 25.82
CA MET A 1 49.48 37.10 25.00
C MET A 1 49.14 35.97 24.04
N GLY A 2 48.18 35.12 24.40
CA GLY A 2 47.71 34.03 23.56
C GLY A 2 46.19 34.03 23.60
N TRP A 3 45.55 34.13 22.43
CA TRP A 3 44.10 34.08 22.30
C TRP A 3 43.68 32.61 22.33
N VAL A 4 42.96 32.20 23.38
CA VAL A 4 42.27 30.91 23.42
C VAL A 4 40.91 31.12 22.76
N ILE A 5 40.71 30.51 21.59
CA ILE A 5 39.40 30.43 20.95
C ILE A 5 38.67 29.24 21.59
N THR A 6 37.71 29.51 22.47
CA THR A 6 36.78 28.49 22.96
C THR A 6 35.67 28.32 21.92
N GLN A 7 35.57 27.14 21.31
CA GLN A 7 34.40 26.82 20.49
C GLN A 7 33.18 26.59 21.40
N PRO A 8 32.00 27.18 21.10
CA PRO A 8 30.80 26.90 21.86
C PRO A 8 30.26 25.51 21.51
N SER A 9 30.05 24.69 22.53
CA SER A 9 29.52 23.32 22.48
C SER A 9 28.01 23.25 22.21
N TRP A 10 27.52 23.96 21.20
CA TRP A 10 26.08 24.06 20.92
C TRP A 10 25.59 23.29 19.69
N PHE A 11 26.37 22.35 19.16
CA PHE A 11 25.81 21.31 18.28
C PHE A 11 25.18 20.19 19.11
N ASN A 12 24.11 20.51 19.84
CA ASN A 12 23.08 19.51 20.07
C ASN A 12 22.42 19.30 18.70
N PHE A 13 22.90 18.29 17.96
CA PHE A 13 22.05 17.60 17.01
C PHE A 13 20.89 17.04 17.84
N LEU A 14 19.84 17.84 18.07
CA LEU A 14 18.51 17.28 18.10
C LEU A 14 18.46 16.52 16.78
N SER A 15 18.54 15.19 16.87
CA SER A 15 18.00 14.34 15.84
C SER A 15 16.52 14.70 15.79
N PHE A 16 16.21 15.75 15.04
CA PHE A 16 14.92 15.93 14.45
C PHE A 16 14.82 14.69 13.58
N LYS A 17 14.27 13.61 14.16
CA LYS A 17 13.78 12.47 13.41
C LYS A 17 12.71 13.15 12.54
N ILE A 18 13.11 13.64 11.37
CA ILE A 18 12.18 13.91 10.29
C ILE A 18 11.66 12.51 10.04
N THR A 19 10.54 12.16 10.68
CA THR A 19 9.86 10.91 10.46
C THR A 19 9.35 11.02 9.04
N MET A 20 10.23 10.65 8.10
CA MET A 20 9.94 10.69 6.68
C MET A 20 8.71 9.82 6.46
N LEU A 21 7.67 10.39 5.87
CA LEU A 21 6.51 9.64 5.45
C LEU A 21 6.93 8.71 4.31
N VAL A 22 7.19 7.44 4.64
CA VAL A 22 7.42 6.40 3.66
C VAL A 22 6.06 5.94 3.14
N LYS A 23 5.94 5.78 1.83
CA LYS A 23 4.69 5.40 1.20
C LYS A 23 4.89 4.50 -0.01
N SER A 24 3.89 3.68 -0.28
CA SER A 24 3.75 2.94 -1.54
C SER A 24 2.37 3.26 -2.09
N THR A 25 2.32 3.91 -3.25
CA THR A 25 1.06 4.33 -3.89
C THR A 25 1.00 3.69 -5.27
N THR A 26 0.29 2.58 -5.35
CA THR A 26 -0.06 1.93 -6.61
C THR A 26 -1.46 2.39 -7.02
N ARG A 27 -2.04 1.77 -8.05
CA ARG A 27 -3.34 2.20 -8.58
C ARG A 27 -4.48 1.87 -7.62
N HIS A 28 -4.43 0.71 -6.99
CA HIS A 28 -5.51 0.17 -6.18
C HIS A 28 -5.16 0.07 -4.70
N VAL A 29 -3.90 0.29 -4.33
CA VAL A 29 -3.42 0.17 -2.96
C VAL A 29 -2.53 1.35 -2.64
N ARG A 30 -2.82 2.03 -1.52
CA ARG A 30 -1.96 3.05 -0.96
C ARG A 30 -1.63 2.70 0.47
N ILE A 31 -0.34 2.58 0.76
CA ILE A 31 0.20 2.26 2.08
C ILE A 31 1.02 3.46 2.54
N TYR A 32 0.76 3.91 3.76
CA TYR A 32 1.44 5.04 4.40
C TYR A 32 1.98 4.63 5.75
N THR A 33 3.23 5.01 6.05
CA THR A 33 3.78 4.94 7.42
C THR A 33 3.26 6.13 8.23
N ALA A 34 1.95 6.14 8.46
CA ALA A 34 1.24 7.21 9.12
C ALA A 34 0.01 6.68 9.84
N GLU A 35 -0.43 7.46 10.81
CA GLU A 35 -1.73 7.33 11.45
C GLU A 35 -2.65 8.45 10.93
N VAL A 36 -3.93 8.16 10.70
CA VAL A 36 -4.91 9.18 10.34
C VAL A 36 -5.44 9.85 11.60
N LYS A 37 -5.15 11.15 11.79
CA LYS A 37 -5.67 11.97 12.89
C LYS A 37 -6.35 13.20 12.31
N ASN A 38 -7.60 13.44 12.68
CA ASN A 38 -8.39 14.59 12.19
C ASN A 38 -8.38 14.71 10.65
N ASN A 39 -8.49 13.59 9.94
CA ASN A 39 -8.39 13.50 8.48
C ASN A 39 -7.03 13.91 7.89
N GLU A 40 -5.99 14.03 8.70
CA GLU A 40 -4.62 14.28 8.27
C GLU A 40 -3.72 13.07 8.53
N LEU A 41 -2.77 12.83 7.61
CA LEU A 41 -1.76 11.77 7.78
C LEU A 41 -0.63 12.30 8.66
N VAL A 42 -0.52 11.75 9.86
CA VAL A 42 0.58 12.05 10.79
C VAL A 42 1.62 10.93 10.68
N PRO A 43 2.87 11.21 10.25
CA PRO A 43 3.91 10.19 10.09
C PRO A 43 4.14 9.38 11.36
N SER A 44 4.25 8.06 11.22
CA SER A 44 4.45 7.10 12.31
C SER A 44 5.35 5.96 11.85
N ASP A 45 6.29 5.54 12.70
CA ASP A 45 7.17 4.40 12.45
C ASP A 45 6.57 3.07 12.96
N LYS A 46 5.38 3.10 13.54
CA LYS A 46 4.71 1.94 14.17
C LYS A 46 3.39 1.56 13.52
N VAL A 47 2.78 2.48 12.77
CA VAL A 47 1.43 2.33 12.23
C VAL A 47 1.51 2.45 10.72
N LEU A 48 0.90 1.48 10.05
CA LEU A 48 0.63 1.54 8.62
C LEU A 48 -0.85 1.86 8.41
N THR A 49 -1.12 2.85 7.57
CA THR A 49 -2.47 3.11 7.04
C THR A 49 -2.57 2.52 5.65
N LEU A 50 -3.65 1.78 5.41
CA LEU A 50 -3.98 1.18 4.12
C LEU A 50 -5.26 1.86 3.56
N ASP A 51 -5.16 2.34 2.33
CA ASP A 51 -6.27 2.87 1.53
C ASP A 51 -6.44 1.99 0.28
N ILE A 52 -7.61 1.37 0.15
CA ILE A 52 -7.94 0.36 -0.86
C ILE A 52 -8.85 0.99 -1.91
N ASP A 53 -8.50 0.80 -3.17
CA ASP A 53 -9.25 1.22 -4.35
C ASP A 53 -9.74 2.69 -4.30
N PRO A 54 -8.80 3.65 -4.18
CA PRO A 54 -9.13 5.07 -3.99
C PRO A 54 -9.89 5.70 -5.17
N ASP A 55 -9.81 5.09 -6.36
CA ASP A 55 -10.51 5.54 -7.56
C ASP A 55 -11.89 4.86 -7.72
N ASN A 56 -12.28 3.98 -6.79
CA ASN A 56 -13.53 3.21 -6.78
C ASN A 56 -13.74 2.45 -8.11
N GLU A 57 -12.71 1.74 -8.57
CA GLU A 57 -12.72 0.97 -9.82
C GLU A 57 -13.44 -0.38 -9.66
N PHE A 58 -13.57 -0.90 -8.43
CA PHE A 58 -14.23 -2.17 -8.14
C PHE A 58 -15.46 -2.01 -7.24
N ASN A 59 -16.41 -2.93 -7.38
CA ASN A 59 -17.48 -3.12 -6.41
C ASN A 59 -16.97 -4.06 -5.32
N TRP A 60 -17.00 -3.58 -4.07
CA TRP A 60 -16.53 -4.32 -2.90
C TRP A 60 -17.70 -4.77 -2.04
N GLU A 61 -17.74 -6.07 -1.74
CA GLU A 61 -18.54 -6.62 -0.66
C GLU A 61 -17.68 -6.73 0.62
N ASP A 62 -18.32 -6.67 1.79
CA ASP A 62 -17.63 -6.69 3.07
C ASP A 62 -16.69 -7.90 3.22
N ASP A 63 -17.12 -9.10 2.78
CA ASP A 63 -16.29 -10.32 2.84
C ASP A 63 -15.02 -10.22 1.99
N ALA A 64 -15.11 -9.68 0.78
CA ALA A 64 -13.95 -9.48 -0.09
C ALA A 64 -12.97 -8.46 0.51
N LEU A 65 -13.50 -7.38 1.09
CA LEU A 65 -12.68 -6.37 1.75
C LEU A 65 -11.96 -6.95 2.97
N GLN A 66 -12.64 -7.76 3.79
CA GLN A 66 -12.02 -8.46 4.92
C GLN A 66 -10.91 -9.42 4.49
N LYS A 67 -11.05 -10.10 3.34
CA LYS A 67 -9.97 -10.93 2.78
C LYS A 67 -8.72 -10.10 2.45
N VAL A 68 -8.89 -8.90 1.89
CA VAL A 68 -7.78 -7.98 1.59
C VAL A 68 -7.10 -7.51 2.88
N TYR A 69 -7.85 -7.13 3.91
CA TYR A 69 -7.27 -6.74 5.20
C TYR A 69 -6.48 -7.86 5.85
N ARG A 70 -7.03 -9.09 5.91
CA ARG A 70 -6.29 -10.26 6.43
C ARG A 70 -5.01 -10.51 5.64
N LYS A 71 -5.08 -10.45 4.30
CA LYS A 71 -3.90 -10.63 3.46
C LYS A 71 -2.85 -9.55 3.72
N PHE A 72 -3.27 -8.32 3.97
CA PHE A 72 -2.37 -7.23 4.32
C PHE A 72 -1.69 -7.49 5.68
N ASP A 73 -2.45 -7.90 6.70
CA ASP A 73 -1.91 -8.26 8.02
C ASP A 73 -0.87 -9.39 7.91
N ASP A 74 -1.17 -10.45 7.15
CA ASP A 74 -0.24 -11.55 6.89
C ASP A 74 1.07 -11.07 6.24
N LEU A 75 0.97 -10.15 5.27
CA LEU A 75 2.13 -9.59 4.57
C LEU A 75 2.96 -8.69 5.48
N VAL A 76 2.32 -7.89 6.34
CA VAL A 76 3.00 -7.04 7.32
C VAL A 76 3.70 -7.88 8.37
N GLU A 77 3.05 -8.92 8.89
CA GLU A 77 3.64 -9.84 9.87
C GLU A 77 4.82 -10.61 9.28
N ALA A 78 4.70 -11.10 8.04
CA ALA A 78 5.78 -11.79 7.33
C ALA A 78 7.01 -10.89 7.07
N ASN A 79 6.83 -9.58 7.02
CA ASN A 79 7.90 -8.60 6.86
C ASN A 79 8.33 -7.97 8.20
N SER A 80 7.81 -8.45 9.34
CA SER A 80 8.18 -7.96 10.66
C SER A 80 9.69 -8.14 10.91
N GLY A 81 10.31 -7.13 11.52
CA GLY A 81 11.77 -7.10 11.77
C GLY A 81 12.62 -6.67 10.58
N GLN A 82 12.04 -6.50 9.39
CA GLN A 82 12.72 -5.84 8.27
C GLN A 82 12.70 -4.33 8.41
N GLU A 83 13.58 -3.65 7.66
CA GLU A 83 13.62 -2.19 7.63
C GLU A 83 12.33 -1.61 7.03
N LEU A 84 11.80 -0.55 7.65
CA LEU A 84 10.67 0.21 7.13
C LEU A 84 11.13 1.13 5.97
N SER A 85 11.30 0.53 4.79
CA SER A 85 11.78 1.21 3.58
C SER A 85 10.68 1.30 2.52
N GLU A 86 10.81 2.24 1.58
CA GLU A 86 9.88 2.32 0.43
C GLU A 86 9.86 1.02 -0.38
N TYR A 87 11.00 0.35 -0.50
CA TYR A 87 11.12 -0.89 -1.25
C TYR A 87 10.25 -2.00 -0.65
N ASN A 88 10.33 -2.19 0.67
CA ASN A 88 9.53 -3.20 1.36
C ASN A 88 8.02 -2.87 1.29
N LEU A 89 7.64 -1.60 1.40
CA LEU A 89 6.24 -1.21 1.18
C LEU A 89 5.77 -1.41 -0.27
N ARG A 90 6.65 -1.25 -1.26
CA ARG A 90 6.33 -1.55 -2.67
C ARG A 90 6.11 -3.05 -2.89
N LEU A 91 6.88 -3.91 -2.22
CA LEU A 91 6.66 -5.36 -2.27
C LEU A 91 5.30 -5.74 -1.70
N ILE A 92 4.98 -5.27 -0.49
CA ILE A 92 3.68 -5.52 0.16
C ILE A 92 2.53 -5.00 -0.72
N GLY A 93 2.65 -3.77 -1.25
CA GLY A 93 1.64 -3.20 -2.14
C GLY A 93 1.43 -4.00 -3.42
N SER A 94 2.51 -4.49 -4.02
CA SER A 94 2.47 -5.31 -5.25
C SER A 94 1.78 -6.65 -4.99
N ASP A 95 2.14 -7.32 -3.90
CA ASP A 95 1.52 -8.59 -3.50
C ASP A 95 0.02 -8.43 -3.20
N LEU A 96 -0.36 -7.29 -2.60
CA LEU A 96 -1.76 -6.98 -2.33
C LEU A 96 -2.53 -6.71 -3.64
N GLU A 97 -1.97 -5.97 -4.60
CA GLU A 97 -2.60 -5.80 -5.91
C GLU A 97 -2.72 -7.12 -6.68
N HIS A 98 -1.71 -7.99 -6.60
CA HIS A 98 -1.81 -9.34 -7.15
C HIS A 98 -2.95 -10.14 -6.52
N PHE A 99 -3.14 -10.01 -5.20
CA PHE A 99 -4.25 -10.63 -4.50
C PHE A 99 -5.61 -10.07 -4.95
N ILE A 100 -5.76 -8.75 -5.04
CA ILE A 100 -6.97 -8.09 -5.55
C ILE A 100 -7.30 -8.59 -6.97
N ARG A 101 -6.29 -8.69 -7.84
CA ARG A 101 -6.47 -9.27 -9.18
C ARG A 101 -7.00 -10.70 -9.15
N SER A 102 -6.55 -11.50 -8.19
CA SER A 102 -7.04 -12.87 -8.02
C SER A 102 -8.50 -12.92 -7.58
N LEU A 103 -8.94 -11.97 -6.73
CA LEU A 103 -10.35 -11.84 -6.33
C LEU A 103 -11.22 -11.48 -7.54
N LEU A 104 -10.74 -10.56 -8.39
CA LEU A 104 -11.43 -10.18 -9.62
C LEU A 104 -11.56 -11.37 -10.58
N GLN A 105 -10.49 -12.16 -10.75
CA GLN A 105 -10.51 -13.35 -11.61
C GLN A 105 -11.46 -14.44 -11.10
N LYS A 106 -11.60 -14.58 -9.79
CA LYS A 106 -12.56 -15.52 -9.16
C LYS A 106 -14.01 -15.00 -9.16
N GLY A 107 -14.23 -13.75 -9.58
CA GLY A 107 -15.54 -13.10 -9.53
C GLY A 107 -15.99 -12.70 -8.13
N GLU A 108 -15.08 -12.66 -7.14
CA GLU A 108 -15.39 -12.21 -5.78
C GLU A 108 -15.56 -10.68 -5.69
N ILE A 109 -14.93 -9.96 -6.62
CA ILE A 109 -15.14 -8.54 -6.88
C ILE A 109 -15.39 -8.33 -8.38
N THR A 110 -16.02 -7.21 -8.73
CA THR A 110 -16.31 -6.87 -10.13
C THR A 110 -15.94 -5.42 -10.42
N TYR A 111 -15.79 -5.04 -11.69
CA TYR A 111 -15.58 -3.64 -12.04
C TYR A 111 -16.81 -2.79 -11.74
N ASN A 112 -16.59 -1.63 -11.13
CA ASN A 112 -17.60 -0.61 -10.96
C ASN A 112 -17.85 0.11 -12.29
N LEU A 113 -18.96 -0.22 -12.93
CA LEU A 113 -19.37 0.39 -14.21
C LEU A 113 -19.87 1.83 -14.06
N GLY A 114 -20.17 2.27 -12.84
CA GLY A 114 -20.51 3.64 -12.48
C GLY A 114 -19.30 4.52 -12.15
N SER A 115 -18.08 3.95 -12.14
CA SER A 115 -16.86 4.71 -11.93
C SER A 115 -16.64 5.75 -13.04
N ARG A 116 -15.96 6.84 -12.70
CA ARG A 116 -15.71 7.95 -13.64
C ARG A 116 -14.91 7.49 -14.87
N VAL A 117 -14.05 6.50 -14.71
CA VAL A 117 -13.10 6.04 -15.71
C VAL A 117 -13.14 4.51 -15.80
N ARG A 118 -13.43 3.99 -17.00
CA ARG A 118 -13.55 2.54 -17.28
C ARG A 118 -12.37 2.04 -18.09
N ASN A 119 -11.23 1.90 -17.44
CA ASN A 119 -9.97 1.52 -18.10
C ASN A 119 -9.63 0.03 -17.92
N TYR A 120 -10.34 -0.69 -17.06
CA TYR A 120 -10.12 -2.12 -16.80
C TYR A 120 -8.66 -2.43 -16.47
N SER A 121 -8.11 -1.72 -15.48
CA SER A 121 -6.67 -1.73 -15.18
C SER A 121 -6.10 -3.10 -14.84
N MET A 122 -6.92 -4.00 -14.30
CA MET A 122 -6.54 -5.37 -13.94
C MET A 122 -6.89 -6.40 -15.03
N GLY A 123 -7.23 -5.92 -16.23
CA GLY A 123 -7.55 -6.72 -17.39
C GLY A 123 -9.05 -6.76 -17.67
N LEU A 124 -9.40 -6.97 -18.95
CA LEU A 124 -10.78 -7.06 -19.38
C LEU A 124 -11.48 -8.30 -18.79
N PRO A 125 -12.79 -8.21 -18.49
CA PRO A 125 -13.62 -9.37 -18.19
C PRO A 125 -13.50 -10.43 -19.30
N LYS A 126 -13.30 -11.68 -18.92
CA LYS A 126 -13.21 -12.83 -19.83
C LYS A 126 -14.23 -13.87 -19.43
N LEU A 127 -14.76 -14.58 -20.42
CA LEU A 127 -15.52 -15.81 -20.19
C LEU A 127 -14.54 -16.96 -20.19
N ASP A 128 -14.58 -17.79 -19.15
CA ASP A 128 -13.89 -19.06 -19.14
C ASP A 128 -14.59 -19.99 -20.12
N SER A 129 -14.05 -20.11 -21.34
CA SER A 129 -14.50 -21.12 -22.28
C SER A 129 -13.72 -22.41 -22.03
N PRO A 130 -14.40 -23.56 -21.83
CA PRO A 130 -13.74 -24.86 -21.65
C PRO A 130 -12.87 -25.25 -22.85
N GLU A 131 -13.04 -24.62 -24.02
CA GLU A 131 -12.22 -24.88 -25.20
C GLU A 131 -10.85 -24.16 -25.19
N THR A 132 -10.69 -23.18 -24.31
CA THR A 132 -9.49 -22.32 -24.21
C THR A 132 -8.59 -22.63 -23.01
N GLU A 133 -9.00 -23.49 -22.08
CA GLU A 133 -8.13 -23.95 -21.00
C GLU A 133 -6.92 -24.70 -21.57
N GLY A 134 -5.73 -24.11 -21.43
CA GLY A 134 -4.46 -24.75 -21.79
C GLY A 134 -3.98 -24.57 -23.24
N LYS A 135 -4.74 -23.92 -24.14
CA LYS A 135 -4.32 -23.72 -25.54
C LYS A 135 -3.35 -22.55 -25.75
N TYR A 136 -3.22 -21.66 -24.77
CA TYR A 136 -2.31 -20.51 -24.83
C TYR A 136 -1.61 -20.32 -23.47
N ARG A 137 -0.78 -21.29 -23.08
CA ARG A 137 0.23 -21.13 -22.03
C ARG A 137 1.61 -20.97 -22.67
#